data_AF-X1TM53-F1
#
_entry.id   AF-X1TM53-F1
#
_cell.length_a   1.000
_cell.length_b   1.000
_cell.length_c   1.000
_cell.angle_alpha   90.00
_cell.angle_beta   90.00
_cell.angle_gamma   90.00
#
_symmetry.space_group_name_H-M   'P 1'
#
loop_
_entity.id
_entity.type
_entity.pdbx_description
1 polymer ?
#
loop_
_entity_poly.entity_id
_entity_poly.type
_entity_poly.pdbx_seq_one_letter_code
_entity_poly.pdbx_strand_id
1 'polypeptide(L)'
;MDRFAQLAVAASQQAVEQAGLEINSSNQDSIGVVIGSGIGGLTTLFEQTKVLLDRGPNRVNPFLVPMMITDMAAAQVSIVLGLK
;
A
#
# COMPACT_ATOMS: atom_id res chain seq x y z
N MET A 1 -5.28 2.28 -4.17
CA MET A 1 -3.88 1.83 -4.06
C MET A 1 -3.19 2.01 -5.40
N ASP A 2 -1.99 2.56 -5.43
CA ASP A 2 -1.15 2.49 -6.64
C ASP A 2 -0.68 1.05 -6.88
N ARG A 3 -0.22 0.75 -8.10
CA ARG A 3 0.19 -0.59 -8.53
C ARG A 3 1.32 -1.16 -7.68
N PHE A 4 2.24 -0.34 -7.19
CA PHE A 4 3.34 -0.86 -6.34
C PHE A 4 2.80 -1.50 -5.04
N ALA A 5 1.79 -0.89 -4.40
CA ALA A 5 1.19 -1.40 -3.18
C ALA A 5 0.32 -2.64 -3.47
N GLN A 6 -0.34 -2.70 -4.63
CA GLN A 6 -1.11 -3.88 -5.05
C GLN A 6 -0.21 -5.11 -5.21
N LEU A 7 0.96 -4.92 -5.83
CA LEU A 7 1.95 -5.98 -5.99
C LEU A 7 2.52 -6.44 -4.63
N ALA A 8 2.76 -5.50 -3.71
CA ALA A 8 3.19 -5.84 -2.35
C ALA A 8 2.13 -6.71 -1.64
N VAL A 9 0.86 -6.33 -1.69
CA VAL A 9 -0.25 -7.12 -1.10
C VAL A 9 -0.33 -8.52 -1.71
N ALA A 10 -0.34 -8.63 -3.04
CA ALA A 10 -0.44 -9.92 -3.71
C ALA A 10 0.73 -10.85 -3.36
N ALA A 11 1.96 -10.33 -3.38
CA ALA A 11 3.16 -11.10 -3.04
C ALA A 11 3.17 -11.52 -1.56
N SER A 12 2.76 -10.63 -0.65
CA SER A 12 2.70 -10.95 0.79
C SER A 12 1.64 -12.00 1.10
N GLN A 13 0.47 -11.96 0.45
CA GLN A 13 -0.55 -13.01 0.60
C GLN A 13 -0.02 -14.38 0.16
N GLN A 14 0.63 -14.43 -1.01
CA GLN A 14 1.26 -15.66 -1.50
C GLN A 14 2.35 -16.18 -0.55
N ALA A 15 3.17 -15.28 0.00
CA ALA A 15 4.22 -15.66 0.95
C ALA A 15 3.67 -16.23 2.26
N VAL A 16 2.62 -15.62 2.81
CA VAL A 16 1.93 -16.10 4.03
C VAL A 16 1.29 -17.47 3.80
N GLU A 17 0.60 -17.64 2.66
CA GLU A 17 0.01 -18.92 2.27
C GLU A 17 1.08 -20.01 2.11
N GLN A 18 2.16 -19.71 1.39
CA GLN A 18 3.26 -20.65 1.17
C GLN A 18 3.98 -21.01 2.48
N ALA A 19 4.02 -20.10 3.46
CA ALA A 19 4.58 -20.36 4.78
C ALA A 19 3.65 -21.21 5.68
N GLY A 20 2.38 -21.40 5.31
CA GLY A 20 1.37 -22.01 6.16
C GLY A 20 1.12 -21.22 7.44
N LEU A 21 1.33 -19.90 7.42
CA LEU A 21 1.18 -19.05 8.58
C LEU A 21 -0.30 -18.64 8.74
N GLU A 22 -0.95 -19.17 9.77
CA GLU A 22 -2.30 -18.73 10.15
C GLU A 22 -2.23 -17.48 11.03
N ILE A 23 -2.74 -16.35 10.51
CA ILE A 23 -2.82 -15.09 11.24
C ILE A 23 -4.19 -14.99 11.93
N ASN A 24 -4.19 -14.75 13.23
CA ASN A 24 -5.40 -14.62 14.03
C ASN A 24 -5.17 -13.72 15.25
N SER A 25 -6.21 -13.54 16.07
CA SER A 25 -6.17 -12.66 17.25
C SER A 25 -5.13 -13.04 18.29
N SER A 26 -4.61 -14.27 18.30
CA SER A 26 -3.58 -14.71 19.25
C SER A 26 -2.15 -14.33 18.86
N ASN A 27 -1.90 -14.00 17.58
CA ASN A 27 -0.54 -13.73 17.08
C ASN A 27 -0.41 -12.43 16.26
N GLN A 28 -1.51 -11.78 15.86
CA GLN A 28 -1.49 -10.57 15.02
C GLN A 28 -0.65 -9.41 15.60
N ASP A 29 -0.56 -9.29 16.94
CA ASP A 29 0.20 -8.24 17.63
C ASP A 29 1.71 -8.57 17.73
N SER A 30 2.11 -9.76 17.29
CA SER A 30 3.50 -10.26 17.31
C SER A 30 4.11 -10.36 15.91
N ILE A 31 3.39 -9.92 14.88
CA ILE A 31 3.81 -10.03 13.47
C ILE A 31 3.86 -8.62 12.87
N GLY A 32 5.06 -8.19 12.47
CA GLY A 32 5.28 -6.90 11.82
C GLY A 32 5.39 -6.99 10.31
N VAL A 33 5.20 -5.85 9.63
CA VAL A 33 5.39 -5.70 8.18
C VAL A 33 6.46 -4.65 7.91
N VAL A 34 7.51 -5.04 7.17
CA VAL A 34 8.55 -4.13 6.71
C VAL A 34 8.76 -4.35 5.21
N ILE A 35 8.28 -3.41 4.40
CA ILE A 35 8.37 -3.47 2.94
C ILE A 35 8.81 -2.11 2.42
N GLY A 36 9.85 -2.10 1.59
CA GLY A 36 10.37 -0.91 0.94
C GLY A 36 9.87 -0.76 -0.50
N SER A 37 9.75 0.49 -0.95
CA SER A 37 9.58 0.84 -2.36
C SER A 37 10.51 2.01 -2.67
N GLY A 38 11.24 1.93 -3.79
CA GLY A 38 12.21 2.96 -4.16
C GLY A 38 11.56 4.29 -4.56
N ILE A 39 10.42 4.24 -5.26
CA ILE A 39 9.77 5.43 -5.83
C ILE A 39 8.27 5.53 -5.50
N GLY A 40 7.69 4.53 -4.83
CA GLY A 40 6.28 4.54 -4.44
C GLY A 40 5.33 4.62 -5.63
N GLY A 41 4.23 5.36 -5.45
CA GLY A 41 3.19 5.53 -6.46
C GLY A 41 3.46 6.66 -7.44
N LEU A 42 4.60 6.60 -8.16
CA LEU A 42 5.01 7.63 -9.11
C LEU A 42 3.97 7.86 -10.22
N THR A 43 3.32 6.79 -10.67
CA THR A 43 2.25 6.87 -11.68
C THR A 43 1.07 7.68 -11.14
N THR A 44 0.58 7.36 -9.94
CA THR A 44 -0.50 8.14 -9.30
C THR A 44 -0.11 9.61 -9.11
N LEU A 45 1.11 9.88 -8.64
CA LEU A 45 1.59 11.25 -8.48
C LEU A 45 1.51 12.02 -9.80
N PHE A 46 2.08 11.47 -10.86
CA PHE A 46 2.10 12.12 -12.18
C PHE A 46 0.68 12.39 -12.71
N GLU A 47 -0.24 11.44 -12.58
CA GLU A 47 -1.64 11.62 -12.98
C GLU A 47 -2.33 12.71 -12.18
N GLN A 48 -2.14 12.75 -10.86
CA GLN A 48 -2.75 13.77 -10.01
C GLN A 48 -2.11 15.15 -10.19
N THR A 49 -0.82 15.22 -10.54
CA THR A 49 -0.18 16.48 -10.95
C THR A 49 -0.83 17.04 -12.21
N LYS A 50 -1.16 16.21 -13.21
CA LYS A 50 -1.93 16.68 -14.38
C LYS A 50 -3.29 17.23 -13.99
N VAL A 51 -4.01 16.52 -13.11
CA VAL A 51 -5.32 17.00 -12.61
C VAL A 51 -5.18 18.35 -11.89
N LEU A 52 -4.15 18.53 -11.07
CA LEU A 52 -3.86 19.78 -10.39
C LEU A 52 -3.64 20.93 -11.39
N LEU A 53 -2.82 20.70 -12.43
CA LEU A 53 -2.48 21.72 -13.43
C LEU A 53 -3.67 22.06 -14.35
N ASP A 54 -4.42 21.04 -14.79
CA ASP A 54 -5.47 21.21 -15.79
C ASP A 54 -6.81 21.64 -15.17
N ARG A 55 -7.09 21.25 -13.91
CA ARG A 55 -8.43 21.36 -13.30
C ARG A 55 -8.43 21.99 -11.90
N GLY A 56 -7.26 22.34 -11.37
CA GLY A 56 -7.10 22.98 -10.08
C GLY A 56 -7.11 22.03 -8.87
N PRO A 57 -6.71 22.53 -7.69
CA PRO A 57 -6.44 21.72 -6.50
C PRO A 57 -7.67 20.98 -5.96
N ASN A 58 -8.87 21.56 -6.08
CA ASN A 58 -10.11 20.95 -5.60
C ASN A 58 -10.50 19.66 -6.35
N ARG A 59 -9.83 19.36 -7.47
CA ARG A 59 -10.08 18.15 -8.27
C ARG A 59 -9.08 17.04 -8.01
N VAL A 60 -8.03 17.30 -7.24
CA VAL A 60 -7.04 16.29 -6.85
C VAL A 60 -7.72 15.24 -5.99
N ASN A 61 -7.43 13.97 -6.27
CA ASN A 61 -8.00 12.84 -5.54
C ASN A 61 -7.55 12.91 -4.06
N PRO A 62 -8.49 12.86 -3.08
CA PRO A 62 -8.14 12.88 -1.66
C PRO A 62 -7.27 11.68 -1.24
N PHE A 63 -7.26 10.60 -2.01
CA PHE A 63 -6.42 9.43 -1.78
C PHE A 63 -5.03 9.53 -2.41
N LEU A 64 -4.63 10.66 -3.01
CA LEU A 64 -3.29 10.83 -3.60
C LEU A 64 -2.20 10.46 -2.61
N VAL A 65 -2.19 11.06 -1.42
CA VAL A 65 -1.12 10.83 -0.43
C VAL A 65 -1.03 9.35 -0.03
N PRO A 66 -2.13 8.67 0.39
CA PRO A 66 -2.11 7.23 0.66
C PRO A 66 -1.81 6.33 -0.55
N MET A 67 -1.89 6.84 -1.78
CA MET A 67 -1.54 6.06 -2.98
C MET A 67 -0.09 6.28 -3.42
N MET A 68 0.55 7.36 -2.99
CA MET A 68 1.86 7.79 -3.46
C MET A 68 3.00 7.38 -2.53
N ILE A 69 2.84 7.58 -1.22
CA ILE A 69 3.92 7.45 -0.25
C ILE A 69 4.37 5.98 -0.09
N THR A 70 5.67 5.75 0.05
CA THR A 70 6.30 4.43 -0.10
C THR A 70 5.91 3.44 1.00
N ASP A 71 5.66 3.94 2.22
CA ASP A 71 5.24 3.16 3.39
C ASP A 71 3.85 2.52 3.23
N MET A 72 3.06 2.98 2.25
CA MET A 72 1.74 2.42 1.98
C MET A 72 1.78 0.98 1.48
N ALA A 73 2.91 0.49 0.96
CA ALA A 73 3.06 -0.94 0.70
C ALA A 73 2.94 -1.75 2.00
N ALA A 74 3.69 -1.37 3.04
CA ALA A 74 3.66 -2.04 4.33
C ALA A 74 2.30 -1.83 5.05
N ALA A 75 1.76 -0.61 5.01
CA ALA A 75 0.46 -0.32 5.64
C ALA A 75 -0.68 -1.13 5.01
N GLN A 76 -0.73 -1.23 3.68
CA GLN A 76 -1.79 -2.00 2.99
C GLN A 76 -1.65 -3.50 3.25
N VAL A 77 -0.43 -4.03 3.27
CA VAL A 77 -0.18 -5.44 3.64
C VAL A 77 -0.64 -5.71 5.07
N SER A 78 -0.31 -4.82 6.01
CA SER A 78 -0.76 -4.94 7.40
C SER A 78 -2.29 -4.96 7.51
N ILE A 79 -2.97 -4.00 6.86
CA ILE A 79 -4.44 -3.93 6.85
C ILE A 79 -5.07 -5.18 6.23
N VAL A 80 -4.57 -5.63 5.08
CA VAL A 80 -5.14 -6.79 4.36
C VAL A 80 -4.93 -8.10 5.10
N LEU A 81 -3.79 -8.26 5.78
CA LEU A 81 -3.48 -9.46 6.57
C LEU A 81 -4.01 -9.40 8.02
N GLY A 82 -4.55 -8.26 8.47
CA GLY A 82 -5.07 -8.08 9.82
C GLY A 82 -3.99 -7.97 10.91
N LEU A 83 -2.84 -7.40 10.57
CA LEU A 83 -1.68 -7.24 11.45
C LEU A 83 -1.76 -5.93 12.25
N LYS A 84 -1.02 -5.85 13.37
CA LYS A 84 -1.04 -4.71 14.29
C LYS A 84 0.35 -4.25 14.71
#